data_AF-A0A6A6E8H9-F1
#
_entry.id   AF-A0A6A6E8H9-F1
#
_cell.length_a   1.000
_cell.length_b   1.000
_cell.length_c   1.000
_cell.angle_alpha   90.00
_cell.angle_beta   90.00
_cell.angle_gamma   90.00
#
_symmetry.space_group_name_H-M   'P 1'
#
loop_
_entity.id
_entity.type
_entity.pdbx_description
1 polymer ?
#
loop_
_entity_poly.entity_id
_entity_poly.type
_entity_poly.pdbx_seq_one_letter_code
_entity_poly.pdbx_strand_id
1 'polypeptide(L)'
;MGAQCRHPCVQSIRLLDDAANEDAPLFLAIAPVAPHSNVKIESLEENIEDIVAEFSPPIPAERDTHLFEDAKVPRTEKFNPEKPSGVNWVRNLPRPSQENVDFKDHFYRSRLRVLQSVDETVDGVISRLEKHGILDNTYVVYSTDNGYHIGQHRLQPRKECGFEEDINIPLIIRGPGVPQNATTEIVTTHTDLAPTFLKLAGAPLRADFDGEAIPLSQSGLADSKKTRQEHVNVEYWGFALGEGKDWGGDRFYHNNTDKVLRIISDSYNFYYSVWCNNEHELYDLKDDPGQLKDLLGGADVSTLMGIPLRKARHVSGCGRHFTLQATWKILTTHLRSASITFMKRNRRRLSILAAKLVTSSTPKARSSRKRPCQSLWQ
;
A
#
# COMPACT_ATOMS: atom_id res chain seq x y z
N MET A 1 -41.12 0.85 -18.48
CA MET A 1 -40.76 0.75 -17.05
C MET A 1 -39.31 0.30 -16.99
N GLY A 2 -38.39 1.27 -16.90
CA GLY A 2 -36.96 1.02 -16.98
C GLY A 2 -36.44 0.38 -15.69
N ALA A 3 -35.67 -0.69 -15.81
CA ALA A 3 -34.93 -1.25 -14.72
C ALA A 3 -33.89 -0.22 -14.25
N GLN A 4 -34.21 0.48 -13.17
CA GLN A 4 -33.24 1.27 -12.42
C GLN A 4 -32.13 0.30 -12.00
N CYS A 5 -30.90 0.56 -12.45
CA CYS A 5 -29.74 -0.24 -12.04
C CYS A 5 -29.72 -0.30 -10.52
N ARG A 6 -30.05 -1.47 -9.96
CA ARG A 6 -29.92 -1.72 -8.53
C ARG A 6 -28.42 -1.64 -8.23
N HIS A 7 -28.04 -0.76 -7.31
CA HIS A 7 -26.66 -0.52 -6.91
C HIS A 7 -25.86 -1.85 -6.80
N PRO A 8 -24.65 -1.96 -7.36
CA PRO A 8 -23.82 -3.17 -7.29
C PRO A 8 -23.64 -3.71 -5.86
N CYS A 9 -23.58 -2.82 -4.86
CA CYS A 9 -23.47 -3.18 -3.44
C CYS A 9 -24.66 -4.03 -2.93
N VAL A 10 -25.85 -3.90 -3.53
CA VAL A 10 -27.04 -4.68 -3.16
C VAL A 10 -26.92 -6.14 -3.60
N GLN A 11 -26.16 -6.44 -4.65
CA GLN A 11 -25.96 -7.82 -5.11
C GLN A 11 -24.99 -8.58 -4.20
N SER A 12 -23.89 -7.94 -3.79
CA SER A 12 -22.87 -8.57 -2.93
C SER A 12 -23.41 -8.90 -1.53
N ILE A 13 -24.21 -8.00 -0.94
CA ILE A 13 -24.81 -8.22 0.38
C ILE A 13 -25.88 -9.32 0.33
N ARG A 14 -26.54 -9.53 -0.81
CA ARG A 14 -27.52 -10.61 -0.95
C ARG A 14 -26.89 -12.01 -0.88
N LEU A 15 -25.64 -12.15 -1.33
CA LEU A 15 -24.90 -13.41 -1.18
C LEU A 15 -24.69 -13.79 0.29
N LEU A 16 -24.64 -12.79 1.19
CA LEU A 16 -24.57 -13.02 2.63
C LEU A 16 -25.87 -13.62 3.16
N ASP A 17 -27.02 -13.17 2.67
CA ASP A 17 -28.32 -13.74 3.06
C ASP A 17 -28.44 -15.21 2.62
N ASP A 18 -28.00 -15.53 1.39
CA ASP A 18 -28.01 -16.90 0.89
C ASP A 18 -27.05 -17.78 1.71
N ALA A 19 -25.83 -17.31 1.95
CA ALA A 19 -24.82 -18.05 2.73
C ALA A 19 -25.19 -18.25 4.20
N ALA A 20 -25.93 -17.31 4.81
CA ALA A 20 -26.36 -17.43 6.20
C ALA A 20 -27.38 -18.57 6.42
N ASN A 21 -28.02 -19.06 5.35
CA ASN A 21 -28.97 -20.17 5.42
C ASN A 21 -28.31 -21.54 5.15
N GLU A 22 -27.00 -21.58 4.88
CA GLU A 22 -26.25 -22.80 4.63
C GLU A 22 -25.45 -23.22 5.87
N ASP A 23 -25.26 -24.53 6.05
CA ASP A 23 -24.41 -25.06 7.15
C ASP A 23 -22.90 -24.91 6.86
N ALA A 24 -22.53 -24.48 5.66
CA ALA A 24 -21.15 -24.34 5.23
C ALA A 24 -20.52 -23.02 5.71
N PRO A 25 -19.20 -22.99 6.01
CA PRO A 25 -18.52 -21.75 6.36
C PRO A 25 -18.47 -20.78 5.18
N LEU A 26 -18.68 -19.50 5.45
CA LEU A 26 -18.63 -18.42 4.46
C LEU A 26 -17.24 -17.80 4.34
N PHE A 27 -16.81 -17.55 3.10
CA PHE A 27 -15.77 -16.59 2.77
C PHE A 27 -16.30 -15.61 1.72
N LEU A 28 -16.48 -14.34 2.10
CA LEU A 28 -17.02 -13.30 1.22
C LEU A 28 -16.03 -12.14 1.14
N ALA A 29 -15.65 -11.75 -0.08
CA ALA A 29 -14.86 -10.56 -0.34
C ALA A 29 -15.72 -9.53 -1.07
N ILE A 30 -15.78 -8.31 -0.52
CA ILE A 30 -16.50 -7.17 -1.10
C ILE A 30 -15.46 -6.11 -1.43
N ALA A 31 -15.28 -5.81 -2.71
CA ALA A 31 -14.27 -4.87 -3.21
C ALA A 31 -14.97 -3.76 -4.02
N PRO A 32 -15.51 -2.72 -3.35
CA PRO A 32 -16.11 -1.60 -4.06
C PRO A 32 -15.02 -0.81 -4.82
N VAL A 33 -15.39 -0.22 -5.95
CA VAL A 33 -14.49 0.65 -6.73
C VAL A 33 -14.28 2.00 -6.03
N ALA A 34 -15.25 2.44 -5.24
CA ALA A 34 -15.13 3.64 -4.41
C ALA A 34 -13.93 3.54 -3.43
N PRO A 35 -13.14 4.61 -3.20
CA PRO A 35 -13.30 5.98 -3.71
C PRO A 35 -12.41 6.31 -4.92
N HIS A 36 -12.17 5.34 -5.82
CA HIS A 36 -11.36 5.56 -7.01
C HIS A 36 -11.90 6.71 -7.87
N SER A 37 -11.00 7.39 -8.57
CA SER A 37 -11.27 8.38 -9.60
C SER A 37 -12.29 7.86 -10.62
N ASN A 38 -13.14 8.74 -11.15
CA ASN A 38 -14.00 8.38 -12.26
C ASN A 38 -13.16 8.30 -13.53
N VAL A 39 -13.14 7.13 -14.15
CA VAL A 39 -12.35 6.84 -15.36
C VAL A 39 -13.30 6.63 -16.52
N LYS A 40 -13.20 7.48 -17.53
CA LYS A 40 -13.86 7.30 -18.81
C LYS A 40 -12.82 6.82 -19.82
N ILE A 41 -12.94 5.57 -20.23
CA ILE A 41 -12.09 4.96 -21.25
C ILE A 41 -12.71 5.28 -22.61
N GLU A 42 -11.99 6.04 -23.44
CA GLU A 42 -12.44 6.45 -24.77
C GLU A 42 -12.06 5.45 -25.85
N SER A 43 -10.92 4.78 -25.71
CA SER A 43 -10.48 3.66 -26.54
C SER A 43 -9.75 2.60 -25.71
N LEU A 44 -10.02 1.32 -26.00
CA LEU A 44 -9.22 0.19 -25.52
C LEU A 44 -8.30 -0.20 -26.67
N GLU A 45 -7.03 0.13 -26.53
CA GLU A 45 -5.98 -0.24 -27.47
C GLU A 45 -5.17 -1.41 -26.90
N GLU A 46 -4.48 -2.16 -27.76
CA GLU A 46 -3.66 -3.31 -27.31
C GLU A 46 -2.46 -2.87 -26.46
N ASN A 47 -1.97 -1.63 -26.64
CA ASN A 47 -0.93 -1.04 -25.80
C ASN A 47 -1.54 -0.11 -24.75
N ILE A 48 -1.06 -0.21 -23.51
CA ILE A 48 -1.50 0.64 -22.40
C ILE A 48 -1.22 2.13 -22.64
N GLU A 49 -0.22 2.44 -23.48
CA GLU A 49 0.18 3.81 -23.85
C GLU A 49 -0.82 4.48 -24.79
N ASP A 50 -1.59 3.68 -25.54
CA ASP A 50 -2.58 4.14 -26.50
C ASP A 50 -4.00 4.20 -25.87
N ILE A 51 -4.15 3.74 -24.61
CA ILE A 51 -5.41 3.86 -23.87
C ILE A 51 -5.68 5.34 -23.57
N VAL A 52 -6.67 5.89 -24.27
CA VAL A 52 -7.18 7.23 -23.98
C VAL A 52 -8.15 7.12 -22.81
N ALA A 53 -7.66 7.40 -21.60
CA ALA A 53 -8.46 7.46 -20.38
C ALA A 53 -8.54 8.89 -19.84
N GLU A 54 -9.76 9.39 -19.74
CA GLU A 54 -10.07 10.64 -19.05
C GLU A 54 -10.35 10.33 -17.58
N PHE A 55 -9.59 10.97 -16.69
CA PHE A 55 -9.79 10.85 -15.25
C PHE A 55 -10.43 12.13 -14.73
N SER A 56 -11.43 11.96 -13.88
CA SER A 56 -12.17 13.03 -13.24
C SER A 56 -12.39 12.71 -11.76
N PRO A 57 -12.74 13.71 -10.93
CA PRO A 57 -13.11 13.46 -9.55
C PRO A 57 -14.15 12.34 -9.43
N PRO A 58 -14.08 11.50 -8.38
CA PRO A 58 -15.08 10.46 -8.14
C PRO A 58 -16.49 11.04 -8.14
N ILE A 59 -17.46 10.30 -8.70
CA ILE A 59 -18.86 10.76 -8.81
C ILE A 59 -19.66 10.17 -7.63
N PRO A 60 -20.10 10.99 -6.66
CA PRO A 60 -20.91 10.51 -5.54
C PRO A 60 -22.33 10.16 -5.95
N ALA A 61 -23.03 9.40 -5.11
CA ALA A 61 -24.47 9.24 -5.26
C ALA A 61 -25.14 10.62 -5.11
N GLU A 62 -26.26 10.83 -5.82
CA GLU A 62 -26.97 12.11 -5.82
C GLU A 62 -27.29 12.60 -4.41
N ARG A 63 -27.70 11.68 -3.52
CA ARG A 63 -27.98 11.96 -2.09
C ARG A 63 -26.78 12.50 -1.32
N ASP A 64 -25.54 12.18 -1.70
CA ASP A 64 -24.32 12.53 -0.95
C ASP A 64 -23.63 13.78 -1.52
N THR A 65 -24.13 14.34 -2.62
CA THR A 65 -23.51 15.48 -3.33
C THR A 65 -23.35 16.74 -2.47
N HIS A 66 -24.22 16.91 -1.47
CA HIS A 66 -24.26 18.06 -0.56
C HIS A 66 -23.35 17.90 0.67
N LEU A 67 -22.73 16.74 0.89
CA LEU A 67 -21.90 16.52 2.07
C LEU A 67 -20.52 17.18 1.94
N PHE A 68 -19.89 17.48 3.06
CA PHE A 68 -18.49 17.93 3.14
C PHE A 68 -18.14 19.18 2.30
N GLU A 69 -19.07 20.13 2.12
CA GLU A 69 -18.88 21.31 1.24
C GLU A 69 -17.62 22.12 1.58
N ASP A 70 -17.32 22.25 2.87
CA ASP A 70 -16.16 23.00 3.37
C ASP A 70 -14.89 22.15 3.53
N ALA A 71 -14.96 20.84 3.27
CA ALA A 71 -13.79 19.99 3.44
C ALA A 71 -12.72 20.34 2.40
N LYS A 72 -11.47 20.32 2.87
CA LYS A 72 -10.27 20.60 2.09
C LYS A 72 -9.27 19.50 2.38
N VAL A 73 -8.37 19.26 1.43
CA VAL A 73 -7.22 18.40 1.71
C VAL A 73 -6.46 19.00 2.90
N PRO A 74 -6.06 18.19 3.91
CA PRO A 74 -5.25 18.65 5.02
C PRO A 74 -4.04 19.49 4.56
N ARG A 75 -4.02 20.77 4.97
CA ARG A 75 -2.96 21.74 4.64
C ARG A 75 -1.75 21.58 5.57
N THR A 76 -1.18 20.39 5.56
CA THR A 76 0.05 20.08 6.30
C THR A 76 1.27 20.67 5.60
N GLU A 77 2.42 20.67 6.27
CA GLU A 77 3.71 21.13 5.72
C GLU A 77 4.08 20.46 4.38
N LYS A 78 3.67 19.20 4.19
CA LYS A 78 3.91 18.45 2.95
C LYS A 78 2.93 18.74 1.82
N PHE A 79 1.82 19.45 2.04
CA PHE A 79 0.83 19.72 0.98
C PHE A 79 1.40 20.59 -0.16
N ASN A 80 2.21 21.59 0.14
CA ASN A 80 2.86 22.41 -0.88
C ASN A 80 4.14 23.00 -0.29
N PRO A 81 5.17 22.17 -0.04
CA PRO A 81 6.38 22.61 0.64
C PRO A 81 7.08 23.70 -0.18
N GLU A 82 7.81 24.59 0.49
CA GLU A 82 8.49 25.70 -0.18
C GLU A 82 9.45 25.21 -1.26
N LYS A 83 10.18 24.13 -0.98
CA LYS A 83 11.01 23.40 -1.94
C LYS A 83 10.33 22.06 -2.24
N PRO A 84 10.31 21.60 -3.50
CA PRO A 84 9.89 20.23 -3.80
C PRO A 84 10.73 19.24 -2.96
N SER A 85 10.07 18.22 -2.43
CA SER A 85 10.68 17.08 -1.76
C SER A 85 10.82 15.90 -2.73
N GLY A 86 11.32 14.76 -2.25
CA GLY A 86 11.46 13.57 -3.07
C GLY A 86 12.64 13.64 -4.04
N VAL A 87 12.79 12.57 -4.81
CA VAL A 87 13.76 12.47 -5.90
C VAL A 87 13.05 12.28 -7.25
N ASN A 88 13.82 12.03 -8.30
CA ASN A 88 13.34 11.74 -9.64
C ASN A 88 12.47 12.85 -10.22
N TRP A 89 11.33 12.52 -10.81
CA TRP A 89 10.42 13.49 -11.38
C TRP A 89 9.67 14.28 -10.29
N VAL A 90 9.52 13.74 -9.08
CA VAL A 90 8.85 14.42 -7.94
C VAL A 90 9.55 15.74 -7.58
N ARG A 91 10.89 15.75 -7.57
CA ARG A 91 11.68 16.95 -7.23
C ARG A 91 11.49 18.11 -8.20
N ASN A 92 10.97 17.84 -9.40
CA ASN A 92 10.80 18.83 -10.46
C ASN A 92 9.37 19.37 -10.50
N LEU A 93 8.48 18.93 -9.61
CA LEU A 93 7.09 19.35 -9.63
C LEU A 93 6.95 20.85 -9.34
N PRO A 94 6.26 21.60 -10.22
CA PRO A 94 6.04 23.02 -10.02
C PRO A 94 5.12 23.26 -8.82
N ARG A 95 5.20 24.47 -8.25
CA ARG A 95 4.19 24.87 -7.26
C ARG A 95 2.81 24.92 -7.94
N PRO A 96 1.77 24.34 -7.34
CA PRO A 96 0.42 24.40 -7.89
C PRO A 96 -0.10 25.85 -7.89
N SER A 97 -0.83 26.22 -8.93
CA SER A 97 -1.64 27.45 -8.95
C SER A 97 -2.79 27.36 -7.94
N GLN A 98 -3.42 28.50 -7.62
CA GLN A 98 -4.59 28.50 -6.75
C GLN A 98 -5.73 27.64 -7.34
N GLU A 99 -5.96 27.70 -8.66
CA GLU A 99 -6.95 26.86 -9.34
C GLU A 99 -6.68 25.35 -9.14
N ASN A 100 -5.40 24.93 -9.20
CA ASN A 100 -4.99 23.55 -8.96
C ASN A 100 -5.22 23.15 -7.50
N VAL A 101 -4.94 24.05 -6.56
CA VAL A 101 -5.23 23.84 -5.14
C VAL A 101 -6.74 23.69 -4.90
N ASP A 102 -7.57 24.53 -5.53
CA ASP A 102 -9.02 24.48 -5.41
C ASP A 102 -9.60 23.20 -6.04
N PHE A 103 -9.03 22.75 -7.16
CA PHE A 103 -9.36 21.46 -7.76
C PHE A 103 -9.02 20.28 -6.85
N LYS A 104 -7.85 20.29 -6.20
CA LYS A 104 -7.46 19.26 -5.23
C LYS A 104 -8.45 19.19 -4.06
N ASP A 105 -8.94 20.32 -3.57
CA ASP A 105 -10.00 20.35 -2.55
C ASP A 105 -11.32 19.77 -3.07
N HIS A 106 -11.73 20.14 -4.28
CA HIS A 106 -12.91 19.57 -4.90
C HIS A 106 -12.78 18.05 -5.05
N PHE A 107 -11.63 17.55 -5.51
CA PHE A 107 -11.35 16.13 -5.64
C PHE A 107 -11.44 15.40 -4.30
N TYR A 108 -10.86 15.98 -3.25
CA TYR A 108 -10.91 15.45 -1.90
C TYR A 108 -12.35 15.37 -1.37
N ARG A 109 -13.14 16.42 -1.54
CA ARG A 109 -14.57 16.40 -1.18
C ARG A 109 -15.32 15.30 -1.92
N SER A 110 -15.11 15.18 -3.23
CA SER A 110 -15.73 14.14 -4.06
C SER A 110 -15.39 12.73 -3.58
N ARG A 111 -14.14 12.48 -3.16
CA ARG A 111 -13.75 11.21 -2.54
C ARG A 111 -14.49 10.95 -1.23
N LEU A 112 -14.58 11.93 -0.33
CA LEU A 112 -15.30 11.79 0.95
C LEU A 112 -16.78 11.45 0.73
N ARG A 113 -17.41 12.09 -0.26
CA ARG A 113 -18.81 11.84 -0.63
C ARG A 113 -19.00 10.43 -1.18
N VAL A 114 -18.16 9.99 -2.12
CA VAL A 114 -18.21 8.62 -2.64
C VAL A 114 -17.95 7.58 -1.55
N LEU A 115 -17.09 7.90 -0.58
CA LEU A 115 -16.78 7.02 0.54
C LEU A 115 -18.01 6.71 1.42
N GLN A 116 -19.04 7.56 1.41
CA GLN A 116 -20.31 7.28 2.11
C GLN A 116 -20.97 5.98 1.59
N SER A 117 -20.87 5.69 0.29
CA SER A 117 -21.37 4.41 -0.25
C SER A 117 -20.62 3.18 0.28
N VAL A 118 -19.35 3.35 0.65
CA VAL A 118 -18.54 2.29 1.28
C VAL A 118 -18.96 2.15 2.74
N ASP A 119 -19.17 3.26 3.43
CA ASP A 119 -19.65 3.28 4.82
C ASP A 119 -21.02 2.58 4.96
N GLU A 120 -21.98 2.93 4.09
CA GLU A 120 -23.28 2.25 3.99
C GLU A 120 -23.13 0.75 3.68
N THR A 121 -22.14 0.36 2.87
CA THR A 121 -21.88 -1.05 2.56
C THR A 121 -21.36 -1.80 3.78
N VAL A 122 -20.45 -1.19 4.55
CA VAL A 122 -19.94 -1.76 5.81
C VAL A 122 -21.08 -1.91 6.81
N ASP A 123 -21.89 -0.88 7.01
CA ASP A 123 -23.08 -0.92 7.88
C ASP A 123 -24.05 -2.03 7.45
N GLY A 124 -24.31 -2.14 6.14
CA GLY A 124 -25.18 -3.17 5.58
C GLY A 124 -24.68 -4.60 5.85
N VAL A 125 -23.37 -4.83 5.74
CA VAL A 125 -22.75 -6.14 6.06
C VAL A 125 -22.89 -6.46 7.54
N ILE A 126 -22.50 -5.54 8.42
CA ILE A 126 -22.57 -5.75 9.88
C ILE A 126 -24.01 -5.99 10.32
N SER A 127 -24.94 -5.15 9.89
CA SER A 127 -26.38 -5.26 10.19
C SER A 127 -26.97 -6.60 9.73
N ARG A 128 -26.50 -7.17 8.61
CA ARG A 128 -26.98 -8.48 8.12
C ARG A 128 -26.40 -9.63 8.91
N LEU A 129 -25.11 -9.59 9.22
CA LEU A 129 -24.49 -10.57 10.11
C LEU A 129 -25.18 -10.60 11.50
N GLU A 130 -25.55 -9.43 12.04
CA GLU A 130 -26.31 -9.31 13.29
C GLU A 130 -27.72 -9.89 13.17
N LYS A 131 -28.45 -9.52 12.12
CA LYS A 131 -29.81 -10.01 11.87
C LYS A 131 -29.87 -11.54 11.79
N HIS A 132 -28.86 -12.16 11.18
CA HIS A 132 -28.76 -13.62 11.09
C HIS A 132 -28.16 -14.28 12.34
N GLY A 133 -27.74 -13.51 13.34
CA GLY A 133 -27.17 -14.03 14.59
C GLY A 133 -25.79 -14.69 14.44
N ILE A 134 -25.10 -14.46 13.31
CA ILE A 134 -23.80 -15.08 13.00
C ILE A 134 -22.62 -14.11 13.22
N LEU A 135 -22.91 -12.87 13.63
CA LEU A 135 -21.90 -11.83 13.83
C LEU A 135 -20.79 -12.30 14.77
N ASP A 136 -21.11 -12.86 15.94
CA ASP A 136 -20.11 -13.20 16.96
C ASP A 136 -19.15 -14.31 16.53
N ASN A 137 -19.54 -15.12 15.53
CA ASN A 137 -18.71 -16.18 14.95
C ASN A 137 -18.04 -15.77 13.63
N THR A 138 -18.16 -14.49 13.23
CA THR A 138 -17.64 -14.01 11.95
C THR A 138 -16.46 -13.07 12.14
N TYR A 139 -15.35 -13.38 11.46
CA TYR A 139 -14.25 -12.45 11.29
C TYR A 139 -14.59 -11.46 10.17
N VAL A 140 -14.45 -10.16 10.45
CA VAL A 140 -14.56 -9.09 9.44
C VAL A 140 -13.21 -8.40 9.36
N VAL A 141 -12.66 -8.32 8.15
CA VAL A 141 -11.37 -7.68 7.86
C VAL A 141 -11.61 -6.58 6.85
N TYR A 142 -11.19 -5.37 7.20
CA TYR A 142 -11.27 -4.18 6.36
C TYR A 142 -9.86 -3.68 6.06
N SER A 143 -9.57 -3.44 4.78
CA SER A 143 -8.32 -2.86 4.29
C SER A 143 -8.57 -2.12 2.97
N THR A 144 -7.61 -1.32 2.52
CA THR A 144 -7.53 -0.81 1.14
C THR A 144 -6.39 -1.51 0.42
N ASP A 145 -6.37 -1.53 -0.91
CA ASP A 145 -5.26 -2.08 -1.71
C ASP A 145 -3.99 -1.24 -1.61
N ASN A 146 -4.16 0.08 -1.62
CA ASN A 146 -3.13 1.09 -1.41
C ASN A 146 -3.74 2.36 -0.78
N GLY A 147 -2.87 3.30 -0.46
CA GLY A 147 -3.21 4.64 -0.02
C GLY A 147 -3.46 5.60 -1.20
N TYR A 148 -3.53 6.89 -0.92
CA TYR A 148 -3.79 7.89 -1.94
C TYR A 148 -3.39 9.29 -1.47
N HIS A 149 -2.48 9.93 -2.20
CA HIS A 149 -2.11 11.32 -1.96
C HIS A 149 -2.94 12.28 -2.80
N ILE A 150 -3.17 13.48 -2.27
CA ILE A 150 -3.78 14.61 -2.96
C ILE A 150 -3.02 15.86 -2.55
N GLY A 151 -2.08 16.31 -3.37
CA GLY A 151 -1.34 17.53 -3.09
C GLY A 151 -0.07 17.33 -2.29
N GLN A 152 0.03 16.34 -1.39
CA GLN A 152 1.28 16.07 -0.67
C GLN A 152 2.46 15.95 -1.63
N HIS A 153 3.61 16.52 -1.25
CA HIS A 153 4.80 16.62 -2.09
C HIS A 153 4.55 17.33 -3.44
N ARG A 154 3.52 18.19 -3.51
CA ARG A 154 2.96 18.84 -4.72
C ARG A 154 2.28 17.90 -5.70
N LEU A 155 2.15 16.63 -5.37
CA LEU A 155 1.61 15.61 -6.24
C LEU A 155 0.16 15.89 -6.63
N GLN A 156 -0.25 15.41 -7.80
CA GLN A 156 -1.64 15.40 -8.21
C GLN A 156 -2.40 14.27 -7.51
N PRO A 157 -3.75 14.29 -7.46
CA PRO A 157 -4.51 13.14 -6.97
C PRO A 157 -4.08 11.88 -7.73
N ARG A 158 -3.50 10.90 -7.03
CA ARG A 158 -3.19 9.54 -7.51
C ARG A 158 -2.58 8.67 -6.39
N LYS A 159 -2.00 7.55 -6.79
CA LYS A 159 -1.13 6.66 -5.99
C LYS A 159 0.21 6.49 -6.72
N GLU A 160 0.92 5.37 -6.54
CA GLU A 160 2.15 5.01 -7.27
C GLU A 160 3.43 5.67 -6.75
N CYS A 161 3.41 6.26 -5.56
CA CYS A 161 4.62 6.70 -4.88
C CYS A 161 4.87 5.85 -3.62
N GLY A 162 6.10 5.85 -3.12
CA GLY A 162 6.41 5.19 -1.86
C GLY A 162 6.09 6.03 -0.61
N PHE A 163 5.58 7.26 -0.73
CA PHE A 163 5.27 8.10 0.43
C PHE A 163 4.21 7.45 1.35
N GLU A 164 4.21 7.82 2.64
CA GLU A 164 3.31 7.25 3.65
C GLU A 164 1.84 7.33 3.24
N GLU A 165 1.43 8.38 2.54
CA GLU A 165 0.09 8.53 1.96
C GLU A 165 -0.36 7.35 1.10
N ASP A 166 0.59 6.69 0.42
CA ASP A 166 0.31 5.63 -0.56
C ASP A 166 0.52 4.23 0.03
N ILE A 167 1.36 4.09 1.06
CA ILE A 167 1.78 2.78 1.57
C ILE A 167 1.24 2.46 2.96
N ASN A 168 0.87 3.47 3.76
CA ASN A 168 0.37 3.30 5.12
C ASN A 168 -1.16 3.35 5.12
N ILE A 169 -1.76 2.17 5.05
CA ILE A 169 -3.18 1.95 4.81
C ILE A 169 -3.90 1.45 6.06
N PRO A 170 -5.22 1.66 6.17
CA PRO A 170 -5.99 1.08 7.26
C PRO A 170 -6.02 -0.45 7.17
N LEU A 171 -5.86 -1.13 8.31
CA LEU A 171 -6.17 -2.54 8.48
C LEU A 171 -6.93 -2.72 9.79
N ILE A 172 -8.21 -3.09 9.69
CA ILE A 172 -9.10 -3.29 10.85
C ILE A 172 -9.58 -4.75 10.81
N ILE A 173 -9.46 -5.43 11.94
CA ILE A 173 -9.89 -6.83 12.10
C ILE A 173 -10.76 -6.92 13.34
N ARG A 174 -11.93 -7.55 13.19
CA ARG A 174 -12.82 -7.92 14.31
C ARG A 174 -13.27 -9.37 14.16
N GLY A 175 -13.56 -10.04 15.27
CA GLY A 175 -14.08 -11.41 15.27
C GLY A 175 -13.81 -12.14 16.58
N PRO A 176 -14.11 -13.44 16.63
CA PRO A 176 -13.86 -14.27 17.81
C PRO A 176 -12.42 -14.14 18.33
N GLY A 177 -12.26 -13.89 19.64
CA GLY A 177 -10.94 -13.83 20.28
C GLY A 177 -10.06 -12.63 19.91
N VAL A 178 -10.54 -11.74 19.04
CA VAL A 178 -9.87 -10.47 18.72
C VAL A 178 -10.19 -9.46 19.83
N PRO A 179 -9.18 -8.80 20.45
CA PRO A 179 -9.44 -7.86 21.53
C PRO A 179 -10.18 -6.61 21.02
N GLN A 180 -11.20 -6.20 21.77
CA GLN A 180 -11.99 -5.01 21.46
C GLN A 180 -11.21 -3.73 21.74
N ASN A 181 -11.38 -2.73 20.88
CA ASN A 181 -10.76 -1.40 21.02
C ASN A 181 -9.24 -1.45 21.24
N ALA A 182 -8.58 -2.44 20.65
CA ALA A 182 -7.14 -2.61 20.73
C ALA A 182 -6.47 -2.03 19.48
N THR A 183 -5.36 -1.33 19.68
CA THR A 183 -4.47 -0.87 18.62
C THR A 183 -3.09 -1.47 18.82
N THR A 184 -2.36 -1.64 17.72
CA THR A 184 -1.03 -2.22 17.71
C THR A 184 -0.19 -1.57 16.63
N GLU A 185 1.11 -1.44 16.87
CA GLU A 185 2.09 -0.90 15.92
C GLU A 185 2.96 -2.02 15.31
N ILE A 186 2.52 -3.27 15.43
CA ILE A 186 3.22 -4.39 14.75
C ILE A 186 3.17 -4.17 13.24
N VAL A 187 4.29 -4.44 12.59
CA VAL A 187 4.47 -4.13 11.17
C VAL A 187 3.89 -5.23 10.30
N THR A 188 2.74 -4.99 9.65
CA THR A 188 2.03 -5.92 8.74
C THR A 188 2.11 -5.51 7.27
N THR A 189 1.85 -6.45 6.37
CA THR A 189 1.64 -6.21 4.93
C THR A 189 0.46 -7.02 4.40
N HIS A 190 -0.01 -6.72 3.19
CA HIS A 190 -1.03 -7.53 2.52
C HIS A 190 -0.64 -8.99 2.30
N THR A 191 0.67 -9.30 2.18
CA THR A 191 1.14 -10.69 2.05
C THR A 191 0.84 -11.52 3.30
N ASP A 192 0.56 -10.89 4.44
CA ASP A 192 0.17 -11.54 5.68
C ASP A 192 -1.31 -11.97 5.72
N LEU A 193 -2.17 -11.44 4.84
CA LEU A 193 -3.60 -11.74 4.86
C LEU A 193 -3.91 -13.20 4.50
N ALA A 194 -3.29 -13.72 3.43
CA ALA A 194 -3.47 -15.10 3.01
C ALA A 194 -3.13 -16.13 4.11
N PRO A 195 -1.94 -16.09 4.75
CA PRO A 195 -1.65 -16.99 5.87
C PRO A 195 -2.55 -16.73 7.09
N THR A 196 -3.02 -15.49 7.31
CA THR A 196 -3.99 -15.19 8.38
C THR A 196 -5.32 -15.90 8.14
N PHE A 197 -5.89 -15.78 6.94
CA PHE A 197 -7.16 -16.41 6.60
C PHE A 197 -7.09 -17.94 6.66
N LEU A 198 -5.99 -18.53 6.16
CA LEU A 198 -5.80 -19.98 6.25
C LEU A 198 -5.69 -20.46 7.69
N LYS A 199 -4.97 -19.72 8.54
CA LYS A 199 -4.87 -20.03 9.98
C LYS A 199 -6.24 -19.94 10.66
N LEU A 200 -7.05 -18.93 10.33
CA LEU A 200 -8.41 -18.78 10.85
C LEU A 200 -9.34 -19.91 10.39
N ALA A 201 -9.19 -20.37 9.14
CA ALA A 201 -9.94 -21.50 8.59
C ALA A 201 -9.44 -22.87 9.07
N GLY A 202 -8.39 -22.94 9.90
CA GLY A 202 -7.77 -24.20 10.31
C GLY A 202 -7.07 -24.95 9.17
N ALA A 203 -6.80 -24.27 8.05
CA ALA A 203 -6.13 -24.83 6.88
C ALA A 203 -4.60 -24.82 7.04
N PRO A 204 -3.88 -25.77 6.41
CA PRO A 204 -2.43 -25.80 6.48
C PRO A 204 -1.81 -24.58 5.80
N LEU A 205 -0.78 -24.00 6.45
CA LEU A 205 0.03 -22.95 5.84
C LEU A 205 0.99 -23.55 4.81
N ARG A 206 1.26 -22.79 3.76
CA ARG A 206 2.27 -23.15 2.76
C ARG A 206 3.63 -22.58 3.14
N ALA A 207 4.69 -23.33 2.86
CA ALA A 207 6.06 -22.93 3.17
C ALA A 207 6.61 -21.84 2.23
N ASP A 208 5.91 -21.53 1.14
CA ASP A 208 6.30 -20.58 0.10
C ASP A 208 5.59 -19.22 0.22
N PHE A 209 4.89 -18.96 1.33
CA PHE A 209 4.38 -17.63 1.61
C PHE A 209 5.50 -16.67 2.02
N ASP A 210 5.49 -15.48 1.44
CA ASP A 210 6.37 -14.38 1.82
C ASP A 210 5.90 -13.69 3.13
N GLY A 211 4.61 -13.78 3.45
CA GLY A 211 4.02 -13.21 4.66
C GLY A 211 3.83 -14.21 5.81
N GLU A 212 3.55 -13.68 6.99
CA GLU A 212 3.29 -14.43 8.21
C GLU A 212 1.91 -14.09 8.78
N ALA A 213 1.17 -15.10 9.24
CA ALA A 213 -0.17 -14.89 9.80
C ALA A 213 -0.17 -13.85 10.94
N ILE A 214 -1.05 -12.87 10.85
CA ILE A 214 -1.19 -11.78 11.81
C ILE A 214 -1.67 -12.35 13.14
N PRO A 215 -1.02 -12.02 14.27
CA PRO A 215 -1.49 -12.41 15.59
C PRO A 215 -2.77 -11.63 15.95
N LEU A 216 -3.85 -12.34 16.26
CA LEU A 216 -5.14 -11.70 16.55
C LEU A 216 -5.54 -11.75 18.03
N SER A 217 -4.90 -12.57 18.85
CA SER A 217 -5.16 -12.62 20.29
C SER A 217 -4.37 -11.54 21.05
N GLN A 218 -4.87 -11.14 22.22
CA GLN A 218 -4.18 -10.19 23.09
C GLN A 218 -2.73 -10.61 23.41
N SER A 219 -2.51 -11.89 23.75
CA SER A 219 -1.18 -12.43 24.03
C SER A 219 -0.30 -12.47 22.78
N GLY A 220 -0.85 -12.89 21.64
CA GLY A 220 -0.13 -12.93 20.37
C GLY A 220 0.34 -11.53 19.94
N LEU A 221 -0.53 -10.53 20.08
CA LEU A 221 -0.18 -9.13 19.80
C LEU A 221 0.97 -8.65 20.70
N ALA A 222 0.89 -8.95 22.01
CA ALA A 222 1.94 -8.57 22.96
C ALA A 222 3.29 -9.25 22.66
N ASP A 223 3.27 -10.53 22.32
CA ASP A 223 4.48 -11.30 21.98
C ASP A 223 5.10 -10.82 20.66
N SER A 224 4.27 -10.50 19.67
CA SER A 224 4.72 -10.06 18.36
C SER A 224 5.41 -8.71 18.34
N LYS A 225 5.18 -7.84 19.34
CA LYS A 225 5.99 -6.61 19.52
C LYS A 225 7.49 -6.88 19.63
N LYS A 226 7.90 -8.09 20.04
CA LYS A 226 9.31 -8.47 20.22
C LYS A 226 9.83 -9.43 19.15
N THR A 227 8.94 -10.14 18.46
CA THR A 227 9.30 -11.29 17.62
C THR A 227 9.03 -11.08 16.14
N ARG A 228 8.10 -10.18 15.80
CA ARG A 228 7.73 -9.91 14.42
C ARG A 228 8.79 -9.07 13.72
N GLN A 229 8.82 -9.12 12.39
CA GLN A 229 9.70 -8.24 11.62
C GLN A 229 9.39 -6.77 11.87
N GLU A 230 10.43 -5.95 11.81
CA GLU A 230 10.38 -4.49 11.95
C GLU A 230 10.46 -3.79 10.58
N HIS A 231 10.45 -4.55 9.48
CA HIS A 231 10.67 -4.00 8.15
C HIS A 231 9.71 -4.58 7.12
N VAL A 232 9.39 -3.76 6.12
CA VAL A 232 8.62 -4.17 4.95
C VAL A 232 9.30 -3.65 3.69
N ASN A 233 9.17 -4.43 2.62
CA ASN A 233 9.57 -4.00 1.29
C ASN A 233 8.32 -3.51 0.55
N VAL A 234 8.41 -2.32 -0.03
CA VAL A 234 7.40 -1.80 -0.94
C VAL A 234 8.07 -1.60 -2.30
N GLU A 235 7.36 -1.92 -3.37
CA GLU A 235 7.91 -1.81 -4.72
C GLU A 235 6.86 -1.24 -5.65
N TYR A 236 7.28 -0.37 -6.56
CA TYR A 236 6.48 0.03 -7.70
C TYR A 236 7.24 -0.23 -9.00
N TRP A 237 6.54 -0.71 -10.02
CA TRP A 237 7.12 -1.04 -11.32
C TRP A 237 6.30 -0.44 -12.45
N GLY A 238 6.95 0.37 -13.29
CA GLY A 238 6.35 0.97 -14.47
C GLY A 238 6.34 2.49 -14.44
N PHE A 239 5.22 3.06 -14.90
CA PHE A 239 4.99 4.49 -15.07
C PHE A 239 4.04 5.02 -13.99
N ALA A 240 4.09 6.31 -13.69
CA ALA A 240 3.01 6.95 -12.93
C ALA A 240 2.05 7.73 -13.82
N LEU A 241 0.77 7.77 -13.47
CA LEU A 241 -0.29 8.47 -14.20
C LEU A 241 -1.08 9.41 -13.28
N GLY A 242 -1.10 10.70 -13.61
CA GLY A 242 -1.97 11.66 -12.93
C GLY A 242 -3.46 11.40 -13.19
N GLU A 243 -4.24 11.20 -12.12
CA GLU A 243 -5.69 10.91 -12.16
C GLU A 243 -6.58 12.15 -12.04
N GLY A 244 -6.00 13.33 -12.15
CA GLY A 244 -6.70 14.61 -12.10
C GLY A 244 -6.79 15.30 -13.45
N LYS A 245 -7.27 16.54 -13.41
CA LYS A 245 -7.21 17.48 -14.54
C LYS A 245 -5.77 17.65 -15.02
N ASP A 246 -5.57 17.81 -16.33
CA ASP A 246 -4.29 18.20 -16.91
C ASP A 246 -3.99 19.67 -16.59
N TRP A 247 -2.79 19.92 -16.05
CA TRP A 247 -2.31 21.25 -15.66
C TRP A 247 -1.20 21.77 -16.57
N GLY A 248 -1.04 21.20 -17.78
CA GLY A 248 -0.03 21.63 -18.75
C GLY A 248 1.38 21.13 -18.43
N GLY A 249 1.48 20.01 -17.70
CA GLY A 249 2.73 19.33 -17.38
C GLY A 249 2.65 17.83 -17.69
N ASP A 250 3.72 17.09 -17.42
CA ASP A 250 3.75 15.65 -17.70
C ASP A 250 2.66 14.93 -16.89
N ARG A 251 1.78 14.23 -17.60
CA ARG A 251 0.74 13.38 -17.00
C ARG A 251 1.22 11.94 -16.80
N PHE A 252 2.18 11.51 -17.61
CA PHE A 252 2.83 10.22 -17.57
C PHE A 252 4.29 10.36 -17.15
N TYR A 253 4.69 9.58 -16.15
CA TYR A 253 6.07 9.54 -15.67
C TYR A 253 6.64 8.13 -15.83
N HIS A 254 7.31 7.85 -16.95
CA HIS A 254 7.79 6.50 -17.28
C HIS A 254 8.90 5.97 -16.37
N ASN A 255 9.66 6.85 -15.73
CA ASN A 255 10.75 6.47 -14.82
C ASN A 255 10.25 6.34 -13.38
N ASN A 256 9.14 5.62 -13.14
CA ASN A 256 8.54 5.52 -11.81
C ASN A 256 8.86 4.23 -11.05
N THR A 257 9.85 3.46 -11.50
CA THR A 257 10.17 2.19 -10.84
C THR A 257 11.13 2.40 -9.66
N ASP A 258 10.71 1.96 -8.47
CA ASP A 258 11.46 2.06 -7.23
C ASP A 258 11.26 0.85 -6.31
N LYS A 259 12.20 0.71 -5.37
CA LYS A 259 12.09 -0.20 -4.24
C LYS A 259 12.34 0.54 -2.94
N VAL A 260 11.48 0.31 -1.98
CA VAL A 260 11.50 0.90 -0.65
C VAL A 260 11.79 -0.17 0.38
N LEU A 261 12.69 0.15 1.30
CA LEU A 261 12.83 -0.52 2.57
C LEU A 261 12.27 0.41 3.66
N ARG A 262 11.12 0.02 4.22
CA ARG A 262 10.47 0.72 5.32
C ARG A 262 10.78 -0.01 6.62
N ILE A 263 11.30 0.70 7.62
CA ILE A 263 11.75 0.13 8.88
C ILE A 263 11.11 0.88 10.05
N ILE A 264 10.45 0.16 10.95
CA ILE A 264 9.66 0.73 12.05
C ILE A 264 9.98 -0.01 13.34
N SER A 265 10.33 0.72 14.39
CA SER A 265 10.40 0.24 15.77
C SER A 265 10.12 1.39 16.74
N ASP A 266 10.02 1.07 18.03
CA ASP A 266 9.94 2.05 19.12
C ASP A 266 11.12 3.04 19.11
N SER A 267 12.27 2.66 18.54
CA SER A 267 13.50 3.48 18.55
C SER A 267 13.74 4.24 17.26
N TYR A 268 13.31 3.71 16.10
CA TYR A 268 13.58 4.27 14.78
C TYR A 268 12.40 4.14 13.82
N ASN A 269 12.30 5.06 12.88
CA ASN A 269 11.23 5.06 11.89
C ASN A 269 11.79 5.54 10.54
N PHE A 270 12.29 4.63 9.71
CA PHE A 270 13.00 4.99 8.47
C PHE A 270 12.22 4.60 7.23
N TYR A 271 12.32 5.48 6.23
CA TYR A 271 11.94 5.21 4.85
C TYR A 271 13.20 5.34 4.00
N TYR A 272 13.57 4.30 3.25
CA TYR A 272 14.69 4.34 2.33
C TYR A 272 14.26 3.80 0.97
N SER A 273 14.40 4.59 -0.10
CA SER A 273 14.09 4.14 -1.45
C SER A 273 15.31 4.13 -2.37
N VAL A 274 15.27 3.23 -3.36
CA VAL A 274 16.20 3.17 -4.47
C VAL A 274 15.39 3.12 -5.76
N TRP A 275 15.60 4.11 -6.60
CA TRP A 275 14.98 4.23 -7.91
C TRP A 275 15.86 3.62 -8.99
N CYS A 276 15.25 3.19 -10.09
CA CYS A 276 15.97 2.56 -11.20
C CYS A 276 16.88 3.52 -11.99
N ASN A 277 16.68 4.83 -11.85
CA ASN A 277 17.60 5.86 -12.33
C ASN A 277 18.79 6.08 -11.37
N ASN A 278 18.95 5.22 -10.35
CA ASN A 278 19.98 5.26 -9.31
C ASN A 278 19.90 6.48 -8.37
N GLU A 279 18.74 7.12 -8.28
CA GLU A 279 18.45 8.10 -7.23
C GLU A 279 17.94 7.39 -5.98
N HIS A 280 18.39 7.87 -4.82
CA HIS A 280 18.06 7.30 -3.52
C HIS A 280 17.53 8.42 -2.63
N GLU A 281 16.62 8.10 -1.73
CA GLU A 281 16.16 9.02 -0.69
C GLU A 281 16.06 8.28 0.65
N LEU A 282 16.30 9.00 1.73
CA LEU A 282 16.21 8.48 3.09
C LEU A 282 15.54 9.52 4.00
N TYR A 283 14.44 9.13 4.65
CA TYR A 283 13.76 9.96 5.64
C TYR A 283 13.76 9.26 7.00
N ASP A 284 13.98 10.04 8.06
CA ASP A 284 13.69 9.65 9.44
C ASP A 284 12.33 10.21 9.83
N LEU A 285 11.31 9.37 9.81
CA LEU A 285 9.92 9.73 10.07
C LEU A 285 9.63 10.01 11.54
N LYS A 286 10.58 9.78 12.46
CA LYS A 286 10.45 10.32 13.83
C LYS A 286 10.67 11.82 13.86
N ASP A 287 11.67 12.29 13.12
CA ASP A 287 12.06 13.71 13.08
C ASP A 287 11.37 14.47 11.94
N ASP A 288 11.03 13.77 10.85
CA ASP A 288 10.41 14.28 9.63
C ASP A 288 9.23 13.38 9.19
N PRO A 289 8.10 13.40 9.92
CA PRO A 289 6.89 12.66 9.55
C PRO A 289 6.33 13.09 8.17
N GLY A 290 6.70 14.28 7.72
CA GLY A 290 6.32 14.86 6.45
C GLY A 290 7.11 14.33 5.25
N GLN A 291 8.19 13.56 5.45
CA GLN A 291 9.11 13.09 4.40
C GLN A 291 9.60 14.24 3.49
N LEU A 292 10.00 15.36 4.09
CA LEU A 292 10.45 16.57 3.40
C LEU A 292 11.98 16.73 3.37
N LYS A 293 12.68 16.16 4.34
CA LYS A 293 14.12 16.29 4.54
C LYS A 293 14.83 14.98 4.17
N ASP A 294 15.17 14.86 2.90
CA ASP A 294 16.00 13.74 2.43
C ASP A 294 17.41 13.83 3.03
N LEU A 295 17.76 12.85 3.85
CA LEU A 295 19.06 12.75 4.50
C LEU A 295 20.20 12.43 3.51
N LEU A 296 19.89 12.02 2.27
CA LEU A 296 20.88 11.73 1.21
C LEU A 296 21.05 12.87 0.19
N GLY A 297 20.10 13.81 0.12
CA GLY A 297 19.99 14.83 -0.92
C GLY A 297 20.86 16.08 -0.76
N GLY A 298 21.68 16.18 0.29
CA GLY A 298 22.49 17.37 0.62
C GLY A 298 23.99 17.28 0.25
N ALA A 299 24.65 18.45 0.20
CA ALA A 299 26.12 18.55 0.16
C ALA A 299 26.77 18.32 1.53
N ASP A 300 25.99 18.52 2.60
CA ASP A 300 26.41 18.30 3.98
C ASP A 300 26.39 16.82 4.33
N VAL A 301 27.33 16.42 5.19
CA VAL A 301 27.37 15.06 5.74
C VAL A 301 26.23 14.92 6.75
N SER A 302 25.09 14.43 6.29
CA SER A 302 24.01 14.01 7.19
C SER A 302 24.47 12.84 8.07
N THR A 303 23.97 12.79 9.29
CA THR A 303 24.22 11.65 10.20
C THR A 303 22.92 10.92 10.50
N LEU A 304 22.95 9.59 10.49
CA LEU A 304 21.87 8.73 10.97
C LEU A 304 22.33 8.07 12.27
N MET A 305 21.65 8.32 13.40
CA MET A 305 22.05 7.79 14.70
C MET A 305 23.53 8.09 15.06
N GLY A 306 24.00 9.30 14.73
CA GLY A 306 25.40 9.72 14.93
C GLY A 306 26.40 9.16 13.91
N ILE A 307 25.94 8.43 12.89
CA ILE A 307 26.79 7.82 11.85
C ILE A 307 26.73 8.68 10.58
N PRO A 308 27.87 9.20 10.09
CA PRO A 308 27.94 9.90 8.81
C PRO A 308 27.42 9.03 7.65
N LEU A 309 26.39 9.52 6.96
CA LEU A 309 25.87 8.93 5.73
C LEU A 309 26.80 9.34 4.59
N ARG A 310 27.57 8.37 4.07
CA ARG A 310 28.26 8.53 2.77
C ARG A 310 27.28 8.12 1.69
N LYS A 311 27.24 8.85 0.56
CA LYS A 311 26.41 8.50 -0.62
C LYS A 311 26.48 6.99 -0.87
N ALA A 312 25.37 6.28 -0.63
CA ALA A 312 25.25 4.86 -0.90
C ALA A 312 25.58 4.64 -2.38
N ARG A 313 26.72 4.00 -2.66
CA ARG A 313 27.25 3.93 -4.03
C ARG A 313 26.45 2.92 -4.84
N HIS A 314 25.92 3.42 -5.95
CA HIS A 314 25.58 2.77 -7.21
C HIS A 314 24.95 1.37 -7.12
N VAL A 315 23.67 1.28 -7.47
CA VAL A 315 22.98 0.01 -7.67
C VAL A 315 22.98 -0.30 -9.16
N SER A 316 23.67 -1.38 -9.56
CA SER A 316 23.71 -1.85 -10.94
C SER A 316 22.49 -2.73 -11.26
N GLY A 317 21.62 -2.25 -12.15
CA GLY A 317 20.54 -3.05 -12.77
C GLY A 317 19.18 -2.95 -12.08
N CYS A 318 18.17 -2.53 -12.84
CA CYS A 318 16.75 -2.55 -12.46
C CYS A 318 16.09 -3.78 -13.11
N GLY A 319 15.63 -4.75 -12.31
CA GLY A 319 14.96 -5.95 -12.84
C GLY A 319 14.37 -6.86 -11.76
N ARG A 320 13.52 -7.81 -12.14
CA ARG A 320 12.74 -8.67 -11.20
C ARG A 320 13.58 -9.51 -10.22
N HIS A 321 14.88 -9.66 -10.47
CA HIS A 321 15.82 -10.39 -9.59
C HIS A 321 16.58 -9.45 -8.62
N PHE A 322 16.08 -8.23 -8.45
CA PHE A 322 16.60 -7.24 -7.51
C PHE A 322 16.37 -7.72 -6.08
N THR A 323 17.43 -8.22 -5.45
CA THR A 323 17.43 -8.60 -4.04
C THR A 323 18.01 -7.45 -3.22
N LEU A 324 17.26 -6.98 -2.22
CA LEU A 324 17.69 -6.00 -1.23
C LEU A 324 18.85 -6.52 -0.31
N GLN A 325 19.52 -7.62 -0.67
CA GLN A 325 20.74 -8.07 0.02
C GLN A 325 21.86 -7.02 -0.05
N ALA A 326 21.87 -6.16 -1.08
CA ALA A 326 22.78 -5.02 -1.17
C ALA A 326 22.36 -3.84 -0.26
N THR A 327 21.06 -3.55 -0.14
CA THR A 327 20.51 -2.43 0.65
C THR A 327 20.48 -2.73 2.15
N TRP A 328 20.17 -3.96 2.57
CA TRP A 328 20.38 -4.38 3.96
C TRP A 328 21.87 -4.35 4.32
N LYS A 329 22.77 -4.72 3.40
CA LYS A 329 24.21 -4.53 3.60
C LYS A 329 24.57 -3.05 3.70
N ILE A 330 23.98 -2.12 2.95
CA ILE A 330 24.32 -0.69 3.04
C ILE A 330 23.89 -0.11 4.40
N LEU A 331 22.63 -0.34 4.82
CA LEU A 331 22.15 0.07 6.14
C LEU A 331 22.88 -0.65 7.28
N THR A 332 23.12 -1.97 7.18
CA THR A 332 23.85 -2.70 8.24
C THR A 332 25.36 -2.52 8.20
N THR A 333 26.02 -2.20 7.09
CA THR A 333 27.48 -1.93 7.11
C THR A 333 27.75 -0.59 7.76
N HIS A 334 26.83 0.37 7.64
CA HIS A 334 26.87 1.62 8.39
C HIS A 334 26.38 1.47 9.83
N LEU A 335 25.33 0.69 10.14
CA LEU A 335 24.85 0.47 11.51
C LEU A 335 25.70 -0.55 12.31
N ARG A 336 26.48 -1.43 11.67
CA ARG A 336 27.38 -2.39 12.34
C ARG A 336 28.58 -1.72 13.01
N SER A 337 29.02 -0.55 12.54
CA SER A 337 30.08 0.20 13.23
C SER A 337 29.60 0.85 14.54
N ALA A 338 28.28 1.06 14.71
CA ALA A 338 27.69 1.64 15.91
C ALA A 338 27.16 0.60 16.93
N SER A 339 27.32 -0.70 16.69
CA SER A 339 26.77 -1.74 17.58
C SER A 339 27.71 -2.92 17.76
N ILE A 340 28.88 -2.68 18.37
CA ILE A 340 29.72 -3.76 18.92
C ILE A 340 29.19 -4.28 20.27
N THR A 341 28.20 -3.64 20.90
CA THR A 341 27.70 -4.07 22.22
C THR A 341 26.30 -4.69 22.20
N PHE A 342 25.42 -4.37 21.24
CA PHE A 342 24.01 -4.80 21.30
C PHE A 342 23.69 -6.12 20.56
N MET A 343 24.37 -6.43 19.46
CA MET A 343 24.07 -7.59 18.59
C MET A 343 24.65 -8.96 19.04
N LYS A 344 25.14 -9.10 20.28
CA LYS A 344 25.65 -10.39 20.78
C LYS A 344 24.57 -11.39 21.18
N ARG A 345 23.30 -10.99 21.33
CA ARG A 345 22.27 -11.85 21.95
C ARG A 345 21.45 -12.74 20.99
N ASN A 346 21.49 -12.53 19.67
CA ASN A 346 20.65 -13.28 18.72
C ASN A 346 21.40 -13.95 17.53
N ARG A 347 22.65 -14.39 17.75
CA ARG A 347 23.48 -15.05 16.70
C ARG A 347 22.99 -16.41 16.20
N ARG A 348 22.01 -17.06 16.81
CA ARG A 348 21.68 -18.48 16.51
C ARG A 348 20.64 -18.72 15.41
N ARG A 349 19.91 -17.71 14.91
CA ARG A 349 18.90 -17.90 13.84
C ARG A 349 19.33 -17.43 12.44
N LEU A 350 20.38 -16.62 12.32
CA LEU A 350 20.82 -16.03 11.05
C LEU A 350 21.67 -16.94 10.15
N SER A 351 22.20 -18.06 10.68
CA SER A 351 23.10 -18.96 9.93
C SER A 351 22.36 -19.91 8.98
N ILE A 352 21.06 -20.12 9.17
CA ILE A 352 20.28 -21.15 8.45
C ILE A 352 19.71 -20.62 7.13
N LEU A 353 19.46 -19.30 7.01
CA LEU A 353 18.89 -18.70 5.79
C LEU A 353 19.92 -18.57 4.65
N ALA A 354 21.20 -18.34 4.98
CA ALA A 354 22.26 -18.20 3.98
C ALA A 354 22.68 -19.53 3.33
N ALA A 355 22.50 -20.67 4.02
CA ALA A 355 22.93 -21.98 3.52
C ALA A 355 21.95 -22.62 2.53
N LYS A 356 20.64 -22.29 2.61
CA LYS A 356 19.62 -22.89 1.73
C LYS A 356 19.52 -22.26 0.33
N LEU A 357 20.02 -21.04 0.14
CA LEU A 357 19.96 -20.32 -1.14
C LEU A 357 21.15 -20.61 -2.09
N VAL A 358 22.16 -21.36 -1.64
CA VAL A 358 23.37 -21.63 -2.45
C VAL A 358 23.23 -22.91 -3.31
N THR A 359 22.26 -23.79 -3.05
CA THR A 359 22.13 -25.06 -3.77
C THR A 359 20.82 -25.20 -4.54
N SER A 360 20.64 -24.42 -5.61
CA SER A 360 19.74 -24.82 -6.72
C SER A 360 20.08 -24.05 -8.01
N SER A 361 21.20 -24.39 -8.64
CA SER A 361 21.49 -23.97 -10.00
C SER A 361 21.06 -25.03 -11.03
N THR A 362 20.20 -24.60 -11.96
CA THR A 362 19.77 -25.21 -13.24
C THR A 362 18.70 -26.31 -13.22
N PRO A 363 17.72 -26.20 -14.15
CA PRO A 363 17.73 -27.15 -15.26
C PRO A 363 17.45 -26.55 -16.66
N LYS A 364 17.89 -27.35 -17.63
CA LYS A 364 17.85 -27.20 -19.09
C LYS A 364 16.45 -27.01 -19.68
N ALA A 365 16.41 -26.28 -20.80
CA ALA A 365 15.29 -26.18 -21.71
C ALA A 365 14.81 -27.55 -22.24
N ARG A 366 13.48 -27.73 -22.29
CA ARG A 366 12.80 -28.64 -23.22
C ARG A 366 11.42 -28.10 -23.57
N SER A 367 11.13 -28.12 -24.86
CA SER A 367 9.87 -27.69 -25.48
C SER A 367 8.79 -28.75 -25.36
N SER A 368 7.53 -28.32 -25.19
CA SER A 368 6.37 -28.98 -25.81
C SER A 368 5.06 -28.18 -25.69
N ARG A 369 4.56 -27.78 -26.86
CA ARG A 369 3.16 -27.72 -27.33
C ARG A 369 2.08 -27.06 -26.46
N LYS A 370 1.68 -25.86 -26.92
CA LYS A 370 0.38 -25.21 -26.67
C LYS A 370 -0.79 -26.09 -27.14
N ARG A 371 -1.87 -26.14 -26.36
CA ARG A 371 -3.25 -26.32 -26.85
C ARG A 371 -4.10 -25.17 -26.29
N PRO A 372 -5.01 -24.59 -27.08
CA PRO A 372 -5.88 -23.50 -26.64
C PRO A 372 -7.13 -24.06 -25.94
N CYS A 373 -7.54 -23.44 -24.83
CA CYS A 373 -8.88 -23.63 -24.26
C CYS A 373 -9.73 -22.41 -24.63
N GLN A 374 -10.86 -22.70 -25.26
CA GLN A 374 -11.84 -21.75 -25.78
C GLN A 374 -12.61 -21.03 -24.67
N SER A 375 -12.97 -19.79 -24.98
CA SER A 375 -13.89 -18.90 -24.31
C SER A 375 -15.33 -19.45 -24.25
N LEU A 376 -15.97 -19.33 -23.08
CA LEU A 376 -17.41 -19.46 -22.90
C LEU A 376 -17.86 -18.38 -21.92
N TRP A 377 -18.30 -17.24 -22.46
CA TRP A 377 -19.26 -16.31 -21.86
C TRP A 377 -20.03 -15.65 -23.01
N GLN A 378 -21.31 -16.01 -23.10
CA GLN A 378 -22.36 -15.22 -23.78
C GLN A 378 -22.97 -14.26 -22.77
#